data_AF-A0A847GVI0-F1
#
_entry.id   AF-A0A847GVI0-F1
#
_cell.length_a   1.000
_cell.length_b   1.000
_cell.length_c   1.000
_cell.angle_alpha   90.00
_cell.angle_beta   90.00
_cell.angle_gamma   90.00
#
_symmetry.space_group_name_H-M   'P 1'
#
loop_
_entity.id
_entity.type
_entity.pdbx_description
1 polymer ?
#
loop_
_entity_poly.entity_id
_entity_poly.type
_entity_poly.pdbx_seq_one_letter_code
_entity_poly.pdbx_strand_id
1 'polypeptide(L)'
;MDNDTTATGHSQSQTHTTGHPWTDTGLAERFAALYGDRVRYCHPWGKWLAWDGRRWRLDDTGAIEQLAKRTARSILLEAAAEEDDVLRKKLRDFARSSESAARRSAMLQLARSEPPIPILPDTLDADPWLLNVENGTLDLRTGELREHRIEDFITKLVPVEYDPDATAPIWETFLTRIFDGNQALTLSLS
;
A
#
# COMPACT_ATOMS: atom_id res chain seq x y z
N MET A 1 39.06 -5.86 20.48
CA MET A 1 39.04 -4.40 20.53
C MET A 1 38.59 -3.91 19.18
N ASP A 2 37.46 -3.25 18.96
CA ASP A 2 36.21 -3.02 19.68
C ASP A 2 35.32 -2.41 18.58
N ASN A 3 34.04 -2.86 18.52
CA ASN A 3 32.84 -2.01 18.37
C ASN A 3 32.81 -0.99 17.21
N ASP A 4 31.79 -0.85 16.37
CA ASP A 4 30.37 -0.76 16.71
C ASP A 4 29.59 -0.55 15.41
N THR A 5 28.37 -1.06 15.42
CA THR A 5 27.17 -0.69 14.65
C THR A 5 27.18 0.73 14.07
N THR A 6 26.79 0.89 12.80
CA THR A 6 25.96 2.04 12.40
C THR A 6 24.97 1.65 11.31
N ALA A 7 23.70 1.66 11.70
CA ALA A 7 22.55 1.73 10.82
C ALA A 7 22.46 3.12 10.20
N THR A 8 22.15 3.18 8.90
CA THR A 8 21.73 4.39 8.17
C THR A 8 20.98 3.89 6.95
N GLY A 9 19.75 4.27 6.65
CA GLY A 9 18.90 5.35 7.11
C GLY A 9 17.94 5.59 5.95
N HIS A 10 16.73 5.04 6.01
CA HIS A 10 15.72 5.27 4.97
C HIS A 10 15.24 6.72 5.10
N SER A 11 15.87 7.59 4.32
CA SER A 11 15.49 8.98 4.15
C SER A 11 14.07 9.04 3.60
N GLN A 12 13.10 9.26 4.49
CA GLN A 12 11.75 9.63 4.08
C GLN A 12 11.82 11.01 3.44
N SER A 13 11.65 11.04 2.12
CA SER A 13 11.49 12.27 1.34
C SER A 13 10.25 13.00 1.87
N GLN A 14 10.47 14.10 2.60
CA GLN A 14 9.42 15.02 2.99
C GLN A 14 9.01 15.81 1.74
N THR A 15 7.94 15.39 1.07
CA THR A 15 7.30 16.20 0.04
C THR A 15 6.61 17.38 0.72
N HIS A 16 7.20 18.57 0.60
CA HIS A 16 6.62 19.83 1.06
C HIS A 16 5.26 20.04 0.37
N THR A 17 4.16 19.86 1.11
CA THR A 17 2.76 19.99 0.64
C THR A 17 2.22 21.41 0.76
N THR A 18 3.09 22.40 0.59
CA THR A 18 2.78 23.83 0.68
C THR A 18 2.32 24.33 -0.69
N GLY A 19 1.03 24.22 -1.00
CA GLY A 19 0.51 24.72 -2.28
C GLY A 19 -0.97 24.49 -2.56
N HIS A 20 -1.64 23.61 -1.82
CA HIS A 20 -3.06 23.34 -2.07
C HIS A 20 -3.97 24.44 -1.51
N PRO A 21 -5.08 24.78 -2.21
CA PRO A 21 -6.07 25.72 -1.71
C PRO A 21 -6.67 25.30 -0.36
N TRP A 22 -7.08 26.27 0.46
CA TRP A 22 -7.76 26.02 1.73
C TRP A 22 -9.26 25.71 1.55
N THR A 23 -9.54 24.63 0.85
CA THR A 23 -10.89 24.14 0.51
C THR A 23 -10.99 22.63 0.74
N ASP A 24 -12.19 22.06 0.65
CA ASP A 24 -12.35 20.60 0.75
C ASP A 24 -11.71 19.87 -0.43
N THR A 25 -11.72 20.46 -1.62
CA THR A 25 -10.97 19.96 -2.79
C THR A 25 -9.47 20.02 -2.54
N GLY A 26 -8.93 21.14 -2.05
CA GLY A 26 -7.50 21.23 -1.74
C GLY A 26 -7.06 20.27 -0.62
N LEU A 27 -7.95 19.94 0.32
CA LEU A 27 -7.71 18.86 1.29
C LEU A 27 -7.63 17.48 0.62
N ALA A 28 -8.48 17.21 -0.37
CA ALA A 28 -8.46 15.96 -1.11
C ALA A 28 -7.20 15.82 -1.97
N GLU A 29 -6.82 16.88 -2.68
CA GLU A 29 -5.57 16.94 -3.44
C GLU A 29 -4.36 16.76 -2.51
N ARG A 30 -4.35 17.41 -1.34
CA ARG A 30 -3.30 17.23 -0.33
C ARG A 30 -3.26 15.78 0.18
N PHE A 31 -4.41 15.15 0.43
CA PHE A 31 -4.47 13.75 0.82
C PHE A 31 -3.87 12.85 -0.27
N ALA A 32 -4.18 13.11 -1.54
CA ALA A 32 -3.60 12.39 -2.68
C ALA A 32 -2.09 12.66 -2.81
N ALA A 33 -1.61 13.88 -2.60
CA ALA A 33 -0.19 14.19 -2.64
C ALA A 33 0.61 13.50 -1.51
N LEU A 34 0.02 13.32 -0.34
CA LEU A 34 0.68 12.68 0.81
C LEU A 34 0.62 11.16 0.76
N TYR A 35 -0.49 10.60 0.30
CA TYR A 35 -0.81 9.18 0.47
C TYR A 35 -1.25 8.49 -0.81
N GLY A 36 -1.35 9.21 -1.93
CA GLY A 36 -1.82 8.72 -3.21
C GLY A 36 -1.10 7.47 -3.67
N ASP A 37 0.19 7.31 -3.37
CA ASP A 37 0.93 6.11 -3.75
C ASP A 37 0.53 4.88 -2.93
N ARG A 38 0.01 5.06 -1.71
CA ARG A 38 -0.24 3.99 -0.72
C ARG A 38 -1.71 3.71 -0.45
N VAL A 39 -2.62 4.41 -1.13
CA VAL A 39 -4.08 4.24 -1.00
C VAL A 39 -4.71 4.14 -2.38
N ARG A 40 -5.75 3.32 -2.51
CA ARG A 40 -6.58 3.25 -3.72
C ARG A 40 -8.04 3.25 -3.35
N TYR A 41 -8.87 3.75 -4.25
CA TYR A 41 -10.31 3.62 -4.16
C TYR A 41 -10.85 2.88 -5.38
N CYS A 42 -11.50 1.74 -5.14
CA CYS A 42 -12.16 0.96 -6.17
C CYS A 42 -13.64 1.32 -6.19
N HIS A 43 -14.04 2.15 -7.17
CA HIS A 43 -15.43 2.60 -7.31
C HIS A 43 -16.43 1.44 -7.51
N PRO A 44 -16.17 0.43 -8.36
CA PRO A 44 -17.06 -0.73 -8.50
C PRO A 44 -17.28 -1.51 -7.19
N TRP A 45 -16.27 -1.56 -6.31
CA TRP A 45 -16.40 -2.21 -5.00
C TRP A 45 -17.00 -1.28 -3.94
N GLY A 46 -16.91 0.04 -4.14
CA GLY A 46 -17.23 1.03 -3.12
C GLY A 46 -16.28 0.97 -1.92
N LYS A 47 -15.05 0.50 -2.12
CA LYS A 47 -14.09 0.19 -1.05
C LYS A 47 -12.76 0.90 -1.25
N TRP A 48 -12.16 1.26 -0.12
CA TRP A 48 -10.77 1.68 -0.05
C TRP A 48 -9.83 0.49 0.10
N LEU A 49 -8.65 0.62 -0.48
CA LEU A 49 -7.50 -0.25 -0.26
C LEU A 49 -6.33 0.57 0.27
N ALA A 50 -5.52 -0.03 1.13
CA ALA A 50 -4.28 0.52 1.61
C ALA A 50 -3.15 -0.50 1.43
N TRP A 51 -1.96 -0.01 1.06
CA TRP A 51 -0.76 -0.83 0.98
C TRP A 51 -0.27 -1.18 2.38
N ASP A 52 -0.22 -2.48 2.72
CA ASP A 52 0.20 -2.97 4.04
C ASP A 52 1.71 -3.26 4.15
N GLY A 53 2.46 -3.02 3.08
CA GLY A 53 3.88 -3.36 2.97
C GLY A 53 4.13 -4.58 2.09
N ARG A 54 3.11 -5.41 1.83
CA ARG A 54 3.21 -6.64 1.03
C ARG A 54 2.13 -6.75 -0.04
N ARG A 55 0.95 -6.18 0.19
CA ARG A 55 -0.19 -6.22 -0.72
C ARG A 55 -1.12 -5.00 -0.55
N TRP A 56 -2.04 -4.86 -1.48
CA TRP A 56 -3.19 -3.98 -1.38
C TRP A 56 -4.31 -4.65 -0.59
N ARG A 57 -4.54 -4.19 0.64
CA ARG A 57 -5.56 -4.74 1.52
C ARG A 57 -6.77 -3.83 1.58
N LEU A 58 -7.98 -4.40 1.56
CA LEU A 58 -9.20 -3.67 1.88
C LEU A 58 -9.08 -2.99 3.26
N ASP A 59 -9.47 -1.73 3.37
CA ASP A 59 -9.45 -1.03 4.66
C ASP A 59 -10.67 -1.40 5.50
N ASP A 60 -10.50 -2.41 6.35
CA ASP A 60 -11.49 -2.81 7.36
C ASP A 60 -11.17 -2.24 8.76
N THR A 61 -10.13 -1.40 8.87
CA THR A 61 -9.60 -0.90 10.16
C THR A 61 -9.80 0.60 10.35
N GLY A 62 -10.20 1.31 9.30
CA GLY A 62 -10.27 2.77 9.28
C GLY A 62 -8.88 3.42 9.13
N ALA A 63 -7.93 2.74 8.50
CA ALA A 63 -6.61 3.29 8.20
C ALA A 63 -6.71 4.57 7.35
N ILE A 64 -7.63 4.62 6.38
CA ILE A 64 -7.85 5.80 5.53
C ILE A 64 -8.36 6.99 6.34
N GLU A 65 -9.25 6.76 7.32
CA GLU A 65 -9.72 7.79 8.25
C GLU A 65 -8.60 8.31 9.16
N GLN A 66 -7.64 7.46 9.53
CA GLN A 66 -6.46 7.89 10.28
C GLN A 66 -5.55 8.77 9.42
N LEU A 67 -5.34 8.42 8.16
CA LEU A 67 -4.59 9.23 7.20
C LEU A 67 -5.27 10.59 6.97
N ALA A 68 -6.60 10.62 6.84
CA ALA A 68 -7.38 11.86 6.75
C ALA A 68 -7.14 12.79 7.95
N LYS A 69 -7.13 12.25 9.17
CA LYS A 69 -6.82 13.03 10.38
C LYS A 69 -5.40 13.60 10.34
N ARG A 70 -4.42 12.83 9.83
CA ARG A 70 -3.03 13.30 9.67
C ARG A 70 -2.94 14.42 8.64
N THR A 71 -3.66 14.32 7.52
CA THR A 71 -3.74 15.40 6.52
C THR A 71 -4.23 16.70 7.14
N ALA A 72 -5.35 16.68 7.87
CA ALA A 72 -5.88 17.87 8.54
C ALA A 72 -4.86 18.47 9.55
N ARG A 73 -4.18 17.62 10.32
CA ARG A 73 -3.17 18.05 11.30
C ARG A 73 -1.89 18.58 10.67
N SER A 74 -1.54 18.16 9.45
CA SER A 74 -0.37 18.71 8.75
C SER A 74 -0.45 20.22 8.55
N ILE A 75 -1.66 20.77 8.42
CA ILE A 75 -1.89 22.21 8.28
C ILE A 75 -1.55 22.96 9.57
N LEU A 76 -1.69 22.34 10.74
CA LEU A 76 -1.23 22.94 12.00
C LEU A 76 0.29 23.11 12.03
N LEU A 77 1.04 22.21 11.39
CA LEU A 77 2.49 22.32 11.27
C LEU A 77 2.87 23.47 10.34
N GLU A 78 2.14 23.65 9.24
CA GLU A 78 2.30 24.81 8.33
C GLU A 78 2.01 26.12 9.07
N ALA A 79 0.93 26.16 9.87
CA ALA A 79 0.61 27.32 10.69
C ALA A 79 1.74 27.63 11.69
N ALA A 80 2.35 26.61 12.29
CA ALA A 80 3.44 26.79 13.24
C ALA A 80 4.72 27.34 12.60
N ALA A 81 4.96 27.03 11.32
CA ALA A 81 6.10 27.51 10.55
C ALA A 81 5.88 28.88 9.88
N GLU A 82 4.64 29.36 9.79
CA GLU A 82 4.30 30.63 9.15
C GLU A 82 4.76 31.82 9.99
N GLU A 83 5.44 32.79 9.38
CA GLU A 83 6.00 33.98 10.02
C GLU A 83 4.95 35.11 10.13
N ASP A 84 4.09 35.26 9.13
CA ASP A 84 3.03 36.27 9.10
C ASP A 84 1.91 35.91 10.08
N ASP A 85 1.66 36.76 11.08
CA ASP A 85 0.66 36.54 12.12
C ASP A 85 -0.78 36.39 11.60
N VAL A 86 -1.12 37.11 10.53
CA VAL A 86 -2.44 37.08 9.91
C VAL A 86 -2.64 35.77 9.17
N LEU A 87 -1.66 35.34 8.37
CA LEU A 87 -1.69 34.06 7.66
C LEU A 87 -1.64 32.89 8.64
N ARG A 88 -0.80 32.95 9.66
CA ARG A 88 -0.74 31.96 10.75
C ARG A 88 -2.09 31.77 11.41
N LYS A 89 -2.79 32.86 11.73
CA LYS A 89 -4.14 32.78 12.32
C LYS A 89 -5.12 32.11 11.35
N LYS A 90 -5.13 32.49 10.07
CA LYS A 90 -6.00 31.89 9.05
C LYS A 90 -5.74 30.39 8.88
N LEU A 91 -4.47 29.97 8.85
CA LEU A 91 -4.07 28.56 8.78
C LEU A 91 -4.56 27.78 10.00
N ARG A 92 -4.40 28.30 11.22
CA ARG A 92 -4.93 27.66 12.43
C ARG A 92 -6.45 27.51 12.39
N ASP A 93 -7.16 28.56 11.98
CA ASP A 93 -8.62 28.54 11.86
C ASP A 93 -9.07 27.50 10.82
N PHE A 94 -8.38 27.43 9.67
CA PHE A 94 -8.65 26.43 8.64
C PHE A 94 -8.36 25.00 9.09
N ALA A 95 -7.19 24.76 9.71
CA ALA A 95 -6.80 23.46 10.25
C ALA A 95 -7.82 22.94 11.27
N ARG A 96 -8.23 23.78 12.22
CA ARG A 96 -9.26 23.44 13.21
C ARG A 96 -10.59 23.06 12.56
N SER A 97 -11.00 23.78 11.51
CA SER A 97 -12.23 23.44 10.77
C SER A 97 -12.10 22.09 10.05
N SER A 98 -10.92 21.79 9.49
CA SER A 98 -10.60 20.57 8.75
C SER A 98 -10.62 19.32 9.64
N GLU A 99 -10.43 19.47 10.95
CA GLU A 99 -10.60 18.40 11.94
C GLU A 99 -12.08 18.08 12.26
N SER A 100 -13.06 18.73 11.64
CA SER A 100 -14.45 18.31 11.78
C SER A 100 -14.73 17.00 11.03
N ALA A 101 -15.65 16.18 11.54
CA ALA A 101 -16.05 14.93 10.89
C ALA A 101 -16.63 15.17 9.49
N ALA A 102 -17.43 16.24 9.34
CA ALA A 102 -18.02 16.62 8.06
C ALA A 102 -16.95 16.92 7.00
N ARG A 103 -15.93 17.73 7.34
CA ARG A 103 -14.86 18.06 6.39
C ARG A 103 -13.93 16.89 6.08
N ARG A 104 -13.62 16.05 7.06
CA ARG A 104 -12.87 14.81 6.78
C ARG A 104 -13.62 13.88 5.85
N SER A 105 -14.94 13.73 6.05
CA SER A 105 -15.78 12.97 5.14
C SER A 105 -15.77 13.58 3.75
N ALA A 106 -15.95 14.90 3.62
CA ALA A 106 -15.91 15.61 2.33
C ALA A 106 -14.56 15.42 1.62
N MET A 107 -13.44 15.59 2.32
CA MET A 107 -12.09 15.32 1.80
C MET A 107 -11.97 13.89 1.26
N LEU A 108 -12.39 12.88 2.03
CA LEU A 108 -12.34 11.48 1.60
C LEU A 108 -13.35 11.15 0.50
N GLN A 109 -14.42 11.91 0.32
CA GLN A 109 -15.32 11.74 -0.82
C GLN A 109 -14.66 12.26 -2.09
N LEU A 110 -14.09 13.46 -2.04
CA LEU A 110 -13.42 14.09 -3.18
C LEU A 110 -12.12 13.37 -3.56
N ALA A 111 -11.34 12.88 -2.58
CA ALA A 111 -10.09 12.15 -2.84
C ALA A 111 -10.28 10.90 -3.70
N ARG A 112 -11.49 10.32 -3.76
CA ARG A 112 -11.79 9.13 -4.57
C ARG A 112 -11.63 9.36 -6.07
N SER A 113 -11.59 10.62 -6.53
CA SER A 113 -11.36 10.98 -7.93
C SER A 113 -9.97 11.55 -8.20
N GLU A 114 -9.15 11.78 -7.17
CA GLU A 114 -7.84 12.41 -7.32
C GLU A 114 -6.78 11.39 -7.77
N PRO A 115 -6.09 11.59 -8.91
CA PRO A 115 -4.99 10.70 -9.30
C PRO A 115 -3.88 10.65 -8.24
N PRO A 116 -3.25 9.48 -7.99
CA PRO A 116 -3.47 8.17 -8.61
C PRO A 116 -4.44 7.25 -7.82
N ILE A 117 -5.35 7.81 -7.01
CA ILE A 117 -6.19 7.04 -6.09
C ILE A 117 -7.20 6.11 -6.79
N PRO A 118 -7.95 6.52 -7.84
CA PRO A 118 -8.90 5.63 -8.49
C PRO A 118 -8.22 4.38 -9.07
N ILE A 119 -8.80 3.19 -8.81
CA ILE A 119 -8.38 1.94 -9.43
C ILE A 119 -9.60 1.12 -9.88
N LEU A 120 -9.41 0.28 -10.89
CA LEU A 120 -10.42 -0.66 -11.37
C LEU A 120 -10.13 -2.08 -10.87
N PRO A 121 -11.16 -2.92 -10.67
CA PRO A 121 -10.97 -4.33 -10.30
C PRO A 121 -10.04 -5.08 -11.25
N ASP A 122 -10.12 -4.80 -12.55
CA ASP A 122 -9.33 -5.50 -13.58
C ASP A 122 -7.82 -5.20 -13.51
N THR A 123 -7.42 -4.18 -12.75
CA THR A 123 -6.01 -3.87 -12.47
C THR A 123 -5.51 -4.63 -11.22
N LEU A 124 -6.41 -4.98 -10.30
CA LEU A 124 -6.08 -5.69 -9.07
C LEU A 124 -5.93 -7.18 -9.37
N ASP A 125 -4.83 -7.79 -8.91
CA ASP A 125 -4.50 -9.20 -9.20
C ASP A 125 -4.50 -9.54 -10.71
N ALA A 126 -4.09 -8.58 -11.56
CA ALA A 126 -4.19 -8.70 -13.02
C ALA A 126 -3.24 -9.73 -13.65
N ASP A 127 -2.02 -9.90 -13.10
CA ASP A 127 -1.09 -10.93 -13.57
C ASP A 127 -1.28 -12.24 -12.78
N PRO A 128 -1.83 -13.30 -13.39
CA PRO A 128 -2.09 -14.56 -12.71
C PRO A 128 -0.82 -15.36 -12.37
N TRP A 129 0.34 -14.97 -12.89
CA TRP A 129 1.61 -15.65 -12.65
C TRP A 129 2.43 -15.00 -11.54
N LEU A 130 1.99 -13.88 -10.97
CA LEU A 130 2.61 -13.30 -9.79
C LEU A 130 1.95 -13.88 -8.54
N LEU A 131 2.69 -14.71 -7.81
CA LEU A 131 2.25 -15.28 -6.55
C LEU A 131 2.88 -14.52 -5.38
N ASN A 132 2.05 -13.88 -4.57
CA ASN A 132 2.51 -13.14 -3.42
C ASN A 132 2.58 -14.05 -2.18
N VAL A 133 3.77 -14.19 -1.60
CA VAL A 133 4.12 -15.05 -0.45
C VAL A 133 4.69 -14.19 0.68
N GLU A 134 4.95 -14.72 1.88
CA GLU A 134 5.35 -13.88 3.02
C GLU A 134 6.70 -13.15 2.84
N ASN A 135 7.61 -13.73 2.07
CA ASN A 135 8.97 -13.24 1.82
C ASN A 135 9.14 -12.56 0.45
N GLY A 136 8.07 -12.35 -0.32
CA GLY A 136 8.14 -11.62 -1.60
C GLY A 136 7.03 -11.96 -2.59
N THR A 137 7.27 -11.57 -3.84
CA THR A 137 6.42 -11.91 -4.98
C THR A 137 7.21 -12.85 -5.89
N LEU A 138 6.71 -14.07 -6.06
CA LEU A 138 7.28 -15.11 -6.89
C LEU A 138 6.68 -15.02 -8.30
N ASP A 139 7.51 -14.89 -9.33
CA ASP A 139 7.08 -15.07 -10.71
C ASP A 139 7.06 -16.57 -11.05
N LEU A 140 5.87 -17.14 -11.19
CA LEU A 140 5.65 -18.55 -11.45
C LEU A 140 6.13 -19.00 -12.84
N ARG A 141 6.43 -18.07 -13.76
CA ARG A 141 7.00 -18.39 -15.08
C ARG A 141 8.48 -18.71 -14.99
N THR A 142 9.19 -18.02 -14.10
CA THR A 142 10.66 -18.08 -13.99
C THR A 142 11.14 -18.77 -12.72
N GLY A 143 10.30 -18.84 -11.69
CA GLY A 143 10.69 -19.26 -10.34
C GLY A 143 11.46 -18.18 -9.56
N GLU A 144 11.54 -16.95 -10.08
CA GLU A 144 12.28 -15.87 -9.43
C GLU A 144 11.45 -15.22 -8.32
N LEU A 145 12.00 -15.22 -7.10
CA LEU A 145 11.44 -14.47 -5.97
C LEU A 145 12.04 -13.06 -5.93
N ARG A 146 11.18 -12.04 -5.85
CA ARG A 146 11.59 -10.63 -5.70
C ARG A 146 10.84 -9.94 -4.57
N GLU A 147 11.28 -8.74 -4.23
CA GLU A 147 10.58 -7.88 -3.27
C GLU A 147 9.13 -7.58 -3.69
N HIS A 148 8.29 -7.35 -2.70
CA HIS A 148 6.93 -6.86 -2.91
C HIS A 148 6.95 -5.48 -3.56
N ARG A 149 6.19 -5.32 -4.64
CA ARG A 149 6.06 -4.04 -5.33
C ARG A 149 4.63 -3.54 -5.26
N ILE A 150 4.50 -2.26 -4.97
CA ILE A 150 3.20 -1.62 -4.86
C ILE A 150 2.51 -1.51 -6.22
N GLU A 151 3.30 -1.50 -7.29
CA GLU A 151 2.91 -1.47 -8.69
C GLU A 151 2.35 -2.81 -9.18
N ASP A 152 2.52 -3.91 -8.45
CA ASP A 152 1.96 -5.22 -8.83
C ASP A 152 0.44 -5.30 -8.62
N PHE A 153 -0.11 -4.39 -7.81
CA PHE A 153 -1.54 -4.33 -7.51
C PHE A 153 -2.16 -5.65 -6.98
N ILE A 154 -1.34 -6.49 -6.33
CA ILE A 154 -1.77 -7.77 -5.77
C ILE A 154 -2.52 -7.53 -4.45
N THR A 155 -3.68 -8.15 -4.29
CA THR A 155 -4.50 -8.11 -3.07
C THR A 155 -4.41 -9.39 -2.24
N LYS A 156 -3.95 -10.47 -2.86
CA LYS A 156 -3.81 -11.79 -2.22
C LYS A 156 -2.43 -11.95 -1.60
N LEU A 157 -2.35 -12.78 -0.58
CA LEU A 157 -1.09 -13.15 0.08
C LEU A 157 -1.24 -14.57 0.59
N VAL A 158 -0.34 -15.45 0.18
CA VAL A 158 -0.22 -16.80 0.73
C VAL A 158 0.61 -16.69 2.02
N PRO A 159 0.11 -17.20 3.17
CA PRO A 159 0.76 -17.05 4.48
C PRO A 159 1.85 -18.12 4.68
N VAL A 160 2.77 -18.22 3.71
CA VAL A 160 3.96 -19.08 3.75
C VAL A 160 5.13 -18.36 3.11
N GLU A 161 6.34 -18.65 3.55
CA GLU A 161 7.56 -18.23 2.85
C GLU A 161 7.87 -19.21 1.71
N TYR A 162 8.31 -18.68 0.57
CA TYR A 162 8.84 -19.50 -0.52
C TYR A 162 10.27 -19.91 -0.21
N ASP A 163 10.53 -21.22 -0.27
CA ASP A 163 11.85 -21.83 -0.15
C ASP A 163 12.09 -22.72 -1.39
N PRO A 164 13.04 -22.35 -2.28
CA PRO A 164 13.31 -23.13 -3.48
C PRO A 164 13.89 -24.52 -3.18
N ASP A 165 14.44 -24.74 -2.00
CA ASP A 165 15.04 -26.01 -1.57
C ASP A 165 14.07 -26.87 -0.74
N ALA A 166 12.80 -26.43 -0.59
CA ALA A 166 11.80 -27.16 0.18
C ALA A 166 11.49 -28.54 -0.43
N THR A 167 11.60 -29.58 0.40
CA THR A 167 11.23 -30.95 0.02
C THR A 167 9.73 -31.20 0.19
N ALA A 168 9.12 -32.03 -0.66
CA ALA A 168 7.70 -32.37 -0.58
C ALA A 168 7.48 -33.89 -0.46
N PRO A 169 7.95 -34.55 0.63
CA PRO A 169 8.02 -36.01 0.70
C PRO A 169 6.65 -36.71 0.61
N ILE A 170 5.58 -36.10 1.13
CA ILE A 170 4.22 -36.64 1.01
C ILE A 170 3.75 -36.59 -0.45
N TRP A 171 4.05 -35.50 -1.16
CA TRP A 171 3.70 -35.32 -2.56
C TRP A 171 4.51 -36.26 -3.46
N GLU A 172 5.81 -36.36 -3.23
CA GLU A 172 6.70 -37.30 -3.93
C GLU A 172 6.26 -38.76 -3.72
N THR A 173 5.89 -39.12 -2.48
CA THR A 173 5.35 -40.46 -2.16
C THR A 173 4.02 -40.69 -2.87
N PHE A 174 3.14 -39.68 -2.91
CA PHE A 174 1.87 -39.76 -3.62
C PHE A 174 2.08 -39.96 -5.12
N LEU A 175 2.94 -39.18 -5.76
CA LEU A 175 3.30 -39.32 -7.17
C LEU A 175 3.86 -40.72 -7.46
N THR A 176 4.78 -41.20 -6.63
CA THR A 176 5.35 -42.55 -6.76
C THR A 176 4.28 -43.63 -6.72
N ARG A 177 3.30 -43.50 -5.81
CA ARG A 177 2.20 -44.45 -5.64
C ARG A 177 1.25 -44.48 -6.83
N ILE A 178 0.87 -43.32 -7.38
CA ILE A 178 -0.13 -43.26 -8.47
C ILE A 178 0.46 -43.63 -9.84
N PHE A 179 1.77 -43.46 -10.03
CA PHE A 179 2.47 -43.84 -11.24
C PHE A 179 3.09 -45.24 -11.18
N ASP A 180 2.77 -46.05 -10.15
CA ASP A 180 3.24 -47.44 -9.95
C ASP A 180 4.78 -47.58 -10.09
N GLY A 181 5.52 -46.59 -9.59
CA GLY A 181 6.98 -46.54 -9.70
C GLY A 181 7.54 -46.27 -11.11
N ASN A 182 6.71 -45.94 -12.10
CA ASN A 182 7.14 -45.65 -13.46
C ASN A 182 7.72 -44.23 -13.60
N GLN A 183 9.00 -44.09 -13.25
CA GLN A 183 9.77 -42.84 -13.21
C GLN A 183 9.78 -42.06 -14.55
N ALA A 184 9.55 -42.73 -15.69
CA ALA A 184 9.54 -42.11 -17.01
C ALA A 184 8.38 -41.11 -17.21
N LEU A 185 7.29 -41.22 -16.45
CA LEU A 185 6.16 -40.29 -16.49
C LEU A 185 6.28 -39.15 -15.46
N THR A 186 7.04 -39.37 -14.38
CA THR A 186 7.19 -38.43 -13.26
C THR A 186 8.11 -37.25 -13.60
N LEU A 187 9.11 -37.46 -14.47
CA LEU A 187 10.09 -36.43 -14.90
C LEU A 187 9.53 -35.40 -15.91
N SER A 188 8.30 -35.59 -16.42
CA SER A 188 7.66 -34.62 -17.34
C SER A 188 6.86 -33.52 -16.63
N LEU A 189 6.81 -33.57 -15.29
CA LEU A 189 5.98 -32.70 -14.44
C LEU A 189 6.78 -31.99 -13.32
N SER A 190 8.10 -32.20 -13.25
CA SER A 190 9.04 -31.53 -12.33
C SER A 190 9.83 -30.47 -13.05
#